data_AF-A0AAN6L0U5-F1
#
_entry.id   AF-A0AAN6L0U5-F1
#
_cell.length_a   1.000
_cell.length_b   1.000
_cell.length_c   1.000
_cell.angle_alpha   90.00
_cell.angle_beta   90.00
_cell.angle_gamma   90.00
#
_symmetry.space_group_name_H-M   'P 1'
#
loop_
_entity.id
_entity.type
_entity.pdbx_description
1 polymer ?
#
loop_
_entity_poly.entity_id
_entity_poly.type
_entity_poly.pdbx_seq_one_letter_code
_entity_poly.pdbx_strand_id
1 'polypeptide(L)'
;MENQSPPSKRKRSQPSTSQTPLSALTPASGPDSDSMEGRVSPHTAYVPPGRLGQPRMEVHQDTRLDPRLLAVLPADGADRMRTPLALTMLSPSSTLDEVRAAVSDSEKLSEDMYEKLPNTLPRDRLELQVESQVIRIVGSDANLIALHVYRPVVKGSALPCIVYCHGGSGGGISYASVDNKVQRRWCISLAAQGLIVVNVDYRNARTTPTGFPMFPAALNDMCSAVEFVYEHRDTLHTRNIVVHGDGGGGNLALATAIKAKREGWTNRIDGVYVYSPFISNAYSWSLALKLAELASLVECDGYLLNVHYMAHMAHTYTPLPADGTNPLAWPYHASKEDLEGLPPHIIIVDELKGEAYVRKLVRAGVKAVGNVNLGSVQGACLAFRQAVPEMHEVLARNIATFAKQV
;
A
#
# COMPACT_ATOMS: atom_id res chain seq x y z
N MET A 1 75.49 32.47 -12.72
CA MET A 1 74.44 33.32 -12.12
C MET A 1 73.62 32.38 -11.26
N GLU A 2 73.96 32.12 -9.99
CA GLU A 2 73.81 33.02 -8.81
C GLU A 2 72.46 33.76 -8.86
N ASN A 3 71.60 33.78 -7.84
CA ASN A 3 71.86 33.58 -6.42
C ASN A 3 70.56 33.20 -5.66
N GLN A 4 70.75 32.59 -4.49
CA GLN A 4 69.74 32.18 -3.52
C GLN A 4 69.09 33.40 -2.81
N SER A 5 67.91 33.22 -2.23
CA SER A 5 67.33 34.12 -1.23
C SER A 5 66.64 33.32 -0.10
N PRO A 6 66.65 33.80 1.16
CA PRO A 6 66.50 32.98 2.37
C PRO A 6 65.07 32.96 2.96
N PRO A 7 64.78 32.11 3.97
CA PRO A 7 63.42 31.97 4.53
C PRO A 7 63.17 32.94 5.70
N SER A 8 62.00 33.59 5.71
CA SER A 8 61.54 34.40 6.85
C SER A 8 60.48 33.64 7.67
N LYS A 9 60.74 33.51 8.97
CA LYS A 9 59.86 32.92 9.98
C LYS A 9 58.61 33.80 10.20
N ARG A 10 57.41 33.25 10.08
CA ARG A 10 56.17 33.87 10.60
C ARG A 10 55.52 33.00 11.67
N LYS A 11 55.24 33.65 12.79
CA LYS A 11 54.67 33.15 14.05
C LYS A 11 53.26 32.57 13.84
N ARG A 12 52.99 31.43 14.50
CA ARG A 12 51.66 30.86 14.70
C ARG A 12 50.86 31.77 15.66
N SER A 13 49.70 32.25 15.22
CA SER A 13 48.68 32.87 16.05
C SER A 13 47.56 31.85 16.33
N GLN A 14 47.31 31.56 17.61
CA GLN A 14 46.15 30.80 18.08
C GLN A 14 44.88 31.67 18.03
N PRO A 15 43.67 31.09 17.83
CA PRO A 15 42.42 31.82 17.97
C PRO A 15 41.99 31.93 19.44
N SER A 16 41.57 33.13 19.83
CA SER A 16 41.09 33.53 21.15
C SER A 16 39.71 32.96 21.48
N THR A 17 39.59 32.38 22.67
CA THR A 17 38.34 31.99 23.33
C THR A 17 37.71 33.19 24.05
N SER A 18 36.51 33.61 23.66
CA SER A 18 35.71 34.59 24.43
C SER A 18 34.73 33.85 25.34
N GLN A 19 35.09 33.75 26.63
CA GLN A 19 34.18 33.39 27.72
C GLN A 19 33.62 34.69 28.33
N THR A 20 32.30 34.82 28.37
CA THR A 20 31.60 35.88 29.08
C THR A 20 31.28 35.39 30.51
N PRO A 21 31.54 36.16 31.59
CA PRO A 21 31.33 35.68 32.95
C PRO A 21 29.88 35.83 33.42
N LEU A 22 29.37 34.79 34.11
CA LEU A 22 28.13 34.85 34.88
C LEU A 22 28.30 35.81 36.07
N SER A 23 27.40 36.79 36.18
CA SER A 23 27.29 37.69 37.33
C SER A 23 26.63 36.99 38.52
N ALA A 24 27.28 37.10 39.69
CA ALA A 24 26.79 36.66 40.98
C ALA A 24 25.62 37.50 41.50
N LEU A 25 24.60 36.84 42.06
CA LEU A 25 23.63 37.41 42.99
C LEU A 25 23.66 36.58 44.28
N THR A 26 23.88 37.27 45.38
CA THR A 26 24.01 36.76 46.76
C THR A 26 22.71 36.19 47.35
N PRO A 27 22.78 35.33 48.37
CA PRO A 27 21.64 34.55 48.88
C PRO A 27 20.83 35.32 49.92
N ALA A 28 19.51 35.18 49.88
CA ALA A 28 18.61 35.54 50.98
C ALA A 28 18.01 34.28 51.62
N SER A 29 18.12 34.23 52.94
CA SER A 29 17.53 33.34 53.96
C SER A 29 16.25 32.55 53.57
N GLY A 30 16.22 31.25 53.89
CA GLY A 30 14.97 30.46 54.00
C GLY A 30 14.45 30.39 55.46
N PRO A 31 13.52 29.47 55.79
CA PRO A 31 12.38 28.98 55.02
C PRO A 31 11.04 29.25 55.75
N ASP A 32 9.98 29.61 55.04
CA ASP A 32 8.62 29.34 55.54
C ASP A 32 8.22 27.96 55.06
N SER A 33 8.02 27.07 56.04
CA SER A 33 7.51 25.72 55.86
C SER A 33 6.04 25.78 55.45
N ASP A 34 5.78 25.71 54.15
CA ASP A 34 4.45 25.35 53.66
C ASP A 34 4.56 24.08 52.83
N SER A 35 3.78 23.09 53.24
CA SER A 35 3.81 21.71 52.83
C SER A 35 3.67 21.56 51.30
N MET A 36 4.75 21.18 50.64
CA MET A 36 4.73 20.51 49.33
C MET A 36 4.16 19.09 49.48
N GLU A 37 2.90 18.98 49.87
CA GLU A 37 2.14 17.76 49.62
C GLU A 37 1.73 17.74 48.15
N GLY A 38 2.43 16.85 47.43
CA GLY A 38 2.24 16.43 46.05
C GLY A 38 0.93 16.82 45.38
N ARG A 39 1.01 17.78 44.45
CA ARG A 39 0.20 17.73 43.23
C ARG A 39 1.06 17.23 42.08
N VAL A 40 1.35 15.93 42.13
CA VAL A 40 1.63 15.18 40.90
C VAL A 40 0.30 15.15 40.16
N SER A 41 0.19 15.93 39.08
CA SER A 41 -0.91 15.75 38.12
C SER A 41 -0.95 14.27 37.77
N PRO A 42 -2.09 13.57 37.86
CA PRO A 42 -2.12 12.15 37.56
C PRO A 42 -1.63 12.01 36.13
N HIS A 43 -0.45 11.41 35.95
CA HIS A 43 -0.05 10.92 34.65
C HIS A 43 -1.18 10.02 34.20
N THR A 44 -1.98 10.46 33.24
CA THR A 44 -3.00 9.63 32.61
C THR A 44 -2.30 8.34 32.20
N ALA A 45 -2.69 7.22 32.80
CA ALA A 45 -2.14 5.92 32.46
C ALA A 45 -2.18 5.76 30.95
N TYR A 46 -1.09 5.28 30.35
CA TYR A 46 -1.03 5.06 28.91
C TYR A 46 -2.19 4.15 28.49
N VAL A 47 -3.02 4.63 27.56
CA VAL A 47 -4.07 3.84 26.92
C VAL A 47 -3.60 3.51 25.51
N PRO A 48 -3.39 2.22 25.17
CA PRO A 48 -3.04 1.83 23.81
C PRO A 48 -4.09 2.30 22.79
N PRO A 49 -3.70 2.54 21.53
CA PRO A 49 -4.61 3.03 20.50
C PRO A 49 -5.69 1.98 20.13
N GLY A 50 -6.76 2.45 19.50
CA GLY A 50 -7.80 1.61 18.89
C GLY A 50 -8.34 0.53 19.83
N ARG A 51 -8.49 -0.67 19.28
CA ARG A 51 -9.00 -1.84 20.01
C ARG A 51 -8.00 -2.49 20.94
N LEU A 52 -6.73 -2.08 20.94
CA LEU A 52 -5.76 -2.53 21.94
C LEU A 52 -6.06 -1.91 23.31
N GLY A 53 -6.44 -0.62 23.35
CA GLY A 53 -6.83 0.04 24.60
C GLY A 53 -8.33 -0.05 24.89
N GLN A 54 -9.16 -0.14 23.85
CA GLN A 54 -10.62 -0.21 23.98
C GLN A 54 -11.18 -1.32 23.07
N PRO A 55 -11.29 -2.58 23.52
CA PRO A 55 -11.60 -3.74 22.67
C PRO A 55 -12.89 -3.68 21.85
N ARG A 56 -13.83 -2.80 22.23
CA ARG A 56 -15.12 -2.58 21.55
C ARG A 56 -15.15 -1.29 20.72
N MET A 57 -14.03 -0.59 20.56
CA MET A 57 -13.95 0.64 19.78
C MET A 57 -14.29 0.34 18.30
N GLU A 58 -15.24 1.08 17.77
CA GLU A 58 -15.55 1.12 16.34
C GLU A 58 -14.83 2.29 15.67
N VAL A 59 -14.70 2.26 14.34
CA VAL A 59 -13.87 3.26 13.63
C VAL A 59 -14.39 4.69 13.79
N HIS A 60 -15.70 4.88 13.96
CA HIS A 60 -16.29 6.20 14.25
C HIS A 60 -15.91 6.80 15.62
N GLN A 61 -15.44 5.96 16.54
CA GLN A 61 -15.04 6.36 17.89
C GLN A 61 -13.54 6.65 17.98
N ASP A 62 -12.76 6.23 16.97
CA ASP A 62 -11.32 6.43 16.96
C ASP A 62 -11.00 7.87 16.56
N THR A 63 -10.44 8.63 17.51
CA THR A 63 -10.11 10.05 17.31
C THR A 63 -9.01 10.29 16.28
N ARG A 64 -8.33 9.23 15.81
CA ARG A 64 -7.32 9.32 14.75
C ARG A 64 -7.95 9.42 13.36
N LEU A 65 -9.15 8.88 13.16
CA LEU A 65 -9.82 8.87 11.85
C LEU A 65 -10.04 10.30 11.35
N ASP A 66 -9.74 10.54 10.07
CA ASP A 66 -10.06 11.82 9.43
C ASP A 66 -11.57 12.10 9.52
N PRO A 67 -12.00 13.24 10.12
CA PRO A 67 -13.41 13.56 10.28
C PRO A 67 -14.20 13.61 8.96
N ARG A 68 -13.54 13.83 7.82
CA ARG A 68 -14.18 13.83 6.50
C ARG A 68 -14.49 12.41 6.01
N LEU A 69 -13.65 11.44 6.36
CA LEU A 69 -13.95 10.02 6.15
C LEU A 69 -15.10 9.59 7.07
N LEU A 70 -15.08 10.01 8.33
CA LEU A 70 -16.18 9.78 9.27
C LEU A 70 -17.52 10.31 8.75
N ALA A 71 -17.53 11.42 8.02
CA ALA A 71 -18.77 11.98 7.46
C ALA A 71 -19.39 11.13 6.34
N VAL A 72 -18.62 10.27 5.68
CA VAL A 72 -19.09 9.49 4.50
C VAL A 72 -19.23 7.99 4.76
N LEU A 73 -18.44 7.42 5.68
CA LEU A 73 -18.50 6.00 6.03
C LEU A 73 -19.87 5.49 6.56
N PRO A 74 -20.68 6.28 7.30
CA PRO A 74 -21.96 5.81 7.82
C PRO A 74 -23.02 5.51 6.76
N ALA A 75 -22.91 6.09 5.55
CA ALA A 75 -23.93 5.98 4.50
C ALA A 75 -24.26 4.52 4.13
N ASP A 76 -23.27 3.62 4.23
CA ASP A 76 -23.40 2.19 3.96
C ASP A 76 -23.15 1.33 5.23
N GLY A 77 -23.09 1.95 6.40
CA GLY A 77 -22.73 1.30 7.67
C GLY A 77 -21.28 0.81 7.74
N ALA A 78 -20.41 1.38 6.91
CA ALA A 78 -18.97 1.06 6.83
C ALA A 78 -18.16 1.67 7.98
N ASP A 79 -18.79 2.51 8.79
CA ASP A 79 -18.27 3.07 10.04
C ASP A 79 -18.36 2.09 11.23
N ARG A 80 -18.98 0.93 11.05
CA ARG A 80 -19.18 -0.08 12.10
C ARG A 80 -18.52 -1.41 11.78
N MET A 81 -18.21 -2.18 12.81
CA MET A 81 -17.67 -3.53 12.64
C MET A 81 -18.77 -4.45 12.09
N ARG A 82 -18.71 -4.77 10.80
CA ARG A 82 -19.65 -5.71 10.16
C ARG A 82 -18.90 -6.80 9.43
N THR A 83 -19.17 -8.04 9.81
CA THR A 83 -18.88 -9.18 8.94
C THR A 83 -19.99 -9.22 7.88
N PRO A 84 -19.65 -9.28 6.59
CA PRO A 84 -20.64 -9.48 5.54
C PRO A 84 -21.59 -10.64 5.88
N LEU A 85 -22.90 -10.44 5.69
CA LEU A 85 -23.92 -11.40 6.09
C LEU A 85 -23.66 -12.80 5.52
N ALA A 86 -23.27 -12.87 4.24
CA ALA A 86 -22.94 -14.13 3.57
C ALA A 86 -21.85 -14.94 4.31
N LEU A 87 -20.87 -14.26 4.91
CA LEU A 87 -19.78 -14.91 5.64
C LEU A 87 -20.21 -15.34 7.05
N THR A 88 -21.22 -14.69 7.65
CA THR A 88 -21.75 -15.09 8.97
C THR A 88 -22.50 -16.43 8.94
N MET A 89 -22.91 -16.88 7.75
CA MET A 89 -23.57 -18.16 7.54
C MET A 89 -22.60 -19.34 7.41
N LEU A 90 -21.29 -19.08 7.31
CA LEU A 90 -20.27 -20.11 7.18
C LEU A 90 -19.97 -20.78 8.52
N SER A 91 -19.56 -22.05 8.46
CA SER A 91 -19.20 -22.87 9.62
C SER A 91 -17.86 -23.58 9.36
N PRO A 92 -17.22 -24.19 10.39
CA PRO A 92 -16.02 -25.00 10.18
C PRO A 92 -16.20 -26.19 9.24
N SER A 93 -17.44 -26.63 8.99
CA SER A 93 -17.77 -27.70 8.04
C SER A 93 -18.12 -27.20 6.65
N SER A 94 -18.14 -25.89 6.41
CA SER A 94 -18.45 -25.32 5.11
C SER A 94 -17.42 -25.73 4.05
N THR A 95 -17.89 -26.06 2.87
CA THR A 95 -17.05 -26.45 1.73
C THR A 95 -16.34 -25.24 1.13
N LEU A 96 -15.26 -25.47 0.38
CA LEU A 96 -14.55 -24.39 -0.31
C LEU A 96 -15.46 -23.63 -1.29
N ASP A 97 -16.41 -24.31 -1.93
CA ASP A 97 -17.33 -23.67 -2.88
C ASP A 97 -18.36 -22.79 -2.16
N GLU A 98 -18.83 -23.18 -0.97
CA GLU A 98 -19.66 -22.31 -0.12
C GLU A 98 -18.88 -21.07 0.34
N VAL A 99 -17.61 -21.24 0.73
CA VAL A 99 -16.74 -20.10 1.10
C VAL A 99 -16.53 -19.17 -0.10
N ARG A 100 -16.25 -19.72 -1.29
CA ARG A 100 -16.07 -18.95 -2.53
C ARG A 100 -17.33 -18.19 -2.92
N ALA A 101 -18.50 -18.81 -2.80
CA ALA A 101 -19.78 -18.16 -3.05
C ALA A 101 -19.99 -16.98 -2.09
N ALA A 102 -19.81 -17.20 -0.79
CA ALA A 102 -19.99 -16.16 0.22
C ALA A 102 -18.99 -14.99 0.08
N VAL A 103 -17.73 -15.27 -0.27
CA VAL A 103 -16.73 -14.23 -0.59
C VAL A 103 -17.14 -13.47 -1.84
N SER A 104 -17.56 -14.17 -2.90
CA SER A 104 -17.98 -13.53 -4.16
C SER A 104 -19.21 -12.63 -3.97
N ASP A 105 -20.18 -13.04 -3.16
CA ASP A 105 -21.35 -12.22 -2.83
C ASP A 105 -20.95 -10.97 -2.04
N SER A 106 -20.03 -11.10 -1.09
CA SER A 106 -19.53 -9.99 -0.27
C SER A 106 -18.72 -8.98 -1.10
N GLU A 107 -17.87 -9.47 -1.99
CA GLU A 107 -17.07 -8.65 -2.89
C GLU A 107 -17.96 -7.98 -3.96
N LYS A 108 -18.97 -8.69 -4.48
CA LYS A 108 -19.93 -8.09 -5.43
C LYS A 108 -20.64 -6.87 -4.82
N LEU A 109 -21.07 -6.96 -3.56
CA LEU A 109 -21.65 -5.81 -2.86
C LEU A 109 -20.67 -4.65 -2.71
N SER A 110 -19.39 -4.95 -2.50
CA SER A 110 -18.32 -3.94 -2.41
C SER A 110 -18.01 -3.29 -3.77
N GLU A 111 -18.03 -4.05 -4.86
CA GLU A 111 -17.97 -3.51 -6.23
C GLU A 111 -19.17 -2.60 -6.55
N ASP A 112 -20.39 -3.02 -6.17
CA ASP A 112 -21.60 -2.20 -6.36
C ASP A 112 -21.54 -0.89 -5.56
N MET A 113 -20.88 -0.90 -4.40
CA MET A 113 -20.59 0.31 -3.61
C MET A 113 -19.59 1.21 -4.35
N TYR A 114 -18.48 0.66 -4.87
CA TYR A 114 -17.49 1.43 -5.64
C TYR A 114 -18.11 2.10 -6.87
N GLU A 115 -19.08 1.45 -7.52
CA GLU A 115 -19.85 2.05 -8.61
C GLU A 115 -20.77 3.19 -8.17
N LYS A 116 -21.13 3.29 -6.89
CA LYS A 116 -21.99 4.37 -6.37
C LYS A 116 -21.20 5.51 -5.73
N LEU A 117 -19.95 5.26 -5.33
CA LEU A 117 -19.13 6.25 -4.66
C LEU A 117 -18.94 7.51 -5.53
N PRO A 118 -19.10 8.71 -4.95
CA PRO A 118 -18.82 9.94 -5.65
C PRO A 118 -17.30 10.08 -5.83
N ASN A 119 -16.85 10.18 -7.08
CA ASN A 119 -15.43 10.17 -7.42
C ASN A 119 -15.00 11.34 -8.33
N THR A 120 -15.93 12.20 -8.75
CA THR A 120 -15.66 13.35 -9.62
C THR A 120 -15.33 14.59 -8.79
N LEU A 121 -14.32 15.34 -9.20
CA LEU A 121 -13.94 16.61 -8.57
C LEU A 121 -14.03 17.76 -9.58
N PRO A 122 -14.36 19.00 -9.16
CA PRO A 122 -14.43 20.15 -10.06
C PRO A 122 -13.13 20.44 -10.84
N ARG A 123 -11.98 20.03 -10.29
CA ARG A 123 -10.65 20.19 -10.90
C ARG A 123 -10.33 19.15 -11.98
N ASP A 124 -11.13 18.09 -12.13
CA ASP A 124 -10.89 17.04 -13.14
C ASP A 124 -10.85 17.62 -14.56
N ARG A 125 -11.59 18.70 -14.80
CA ARG A 125 -11.59 19.46 -16.07
C ARG A 125 -10.24 20.14 -16.40
N LEU A 126 -9.32 20.22 -15.43
CA LEU A 126 -7.99 20.82 -15.58
C LEU A 126 -6.89 19.77 -15.77
N GLU A 127 -7.23 18.48 -15.63
CA GLU A 127 -6.29 17.38 -15.83
C GLU A 127 -5.99 17.20 -17.33
N LEU A 128 -4.87 16.53 -17.63
CA LEU A 128 -4.60 16.10 -19.00
C LEU A 128 -5.73 15.19 -19.47
N GLN A 129 -6.17 15.37 -20.72
CA GLN A 129 -7.07 14.42 -21.36
C GLN A 129 -6.39 13.05 -21.41
N VAL A 130 -7.14 12.00 -21.07
CA VAL A 130 -6.65 10.61 -21.09
C VAL A 130 -7.51 9.81 -22.08
N GLU A 131 -6.84 9.09 -22.98
CA GLU A 131 -7.44 8.09 -23.85
C GLU A 131 -7.24 6.70 -23.25
N SER A 132 -8.19 5.81 -23.46
CA SER A 132 -8.12 4.42 -23.01
C SER A 132 -8.39 3.44 -24.14
N GLN A 133 -7.63 2.36 -24.19
CA GLN A 133 -7.85 1.25 -25.11
C GLN A 133 -7.62 -0.09 -24.39
N VAL A 134 -8.17 -1.17 -24.95
CA VAL A 134 -7.93 -2.53 -24.45
C VAL A 134 -7.08 -3.30 -25.45
N ILE A 135 -5.94 -3.80 -25.00
CA ILE A 135 -5.07 -4.71 -25.76
C ILE A 135 -5.25 -6.12 -25.19
N ARG A 136 -5.26 -7.15 -26.04
CA ARG A 136 -5.32 -8.55 -25.58
C ARG A 136 -3.99 -9.24 -25.86
N ILE A 137 -3.46 -9.92 -24.85
CA ILE A 137 -2.21 -10.67 -24.93
C ILE A 137 -2.46 -12.15 -24.60
N VAL A 138 -1.52 -13.00 -24.97
CA VAL A 138 -1.51 -14.42 -24.58
C VAL A 138 -0.57 -14.57 -23.39
N GLY A 139 -1.09 -15.07 -22.27
CA GLY A 139 -0.33 -15.37 -21.06
C GLY A 139 0.48 -16.68 -21.16
N SER A 140 1.31 -16.93 -20.14
CA SER A 140 2.16 -18.13 -20.07
C SER A 140 1.40 -19.45 -20.19
N ASP A 141 0.14 -19.48 -19.76
CA ASP A 141 -0.70 -20.68 -19.74
C ASP A 141 -1.63 -20.75 -20.97
N ALA A 142 -1.29 -20.02 -22.05
CA ALA A 142 -2.11 -19.85 -23.25
C ALA A 142 -3.50 -19.23 -23.01
N ASN A 143 -3.70 -18.56 -21.87
CA ASN A 143 -4.91 -17.80 -21.57
C ASN A 143 -4.86 -16.40 -22.20
N LEU A 144 -6.01 -15.82 -22.48
CA LEU A 144 -6.11 -14.46 -23.00
C LEU A 144 -6.22 -13.47 -21.83
N ILE A 145 -5.35 -12.47 -21.80
CA ILE A 145 -5.32 -11.43 -20.75
C ILE A 145 -5.65 -10.09 -21.41
N ALA A 146 -6.61 -9.35 -20.84
CA ALA A 146 -6.91 -7.99 -21.28
C ALA A 146 -6.06 -6.97 -20.51
N LEU A 147 -5.48 -6.02 -21.23
CA LEU A 147 -4.69 -4.92 -20.71
C LEU A 147 -5.45 -3.62 -21.01
N HIS A 148 -5.95 -2.96 -19.96
CA HIS A 148 -6.60 -1.66 -20.07
C HIS A 148 -5.52 -0.57 -20.02
N VAL A 149 -5.19 -0.02 -21.19
CA VAL A 149 -4.12 0.96 -21.36
C VAL A 149 -4.70 2.37 -21.33
N TYR A 150 -4.29 3.17 -20.36
CA TYR A 150 -4.64 4.58 -20.20
C TYR A 150 -3.44 5.45 -20.56
N ARG A 151 -3.65 6.42 -21.45
CA ARG A 151 -2.59 7.29 -21.99
C ARG A 151 -3.03 8.75 -21.96
N PRO A 152 -2.21 9.66 -21.41
CA PRO A 152 -2.46 11.09 -21.53
C PRO A 152 -2.20 11.56 -22.97
N VAL A 153 -3.06 12.44 -23.48
CA VAL A 153 -2.94 13.07 -24.79
C VAL A 153 -1.90 14.19 -24.72
N VAL A 154 -0.63 13.82 -24.87
CA VAL A 154 0.52 14.74 -24.86
C VAL A 154 1.42 14.50 -26.06
N LYS A 155 2.08 15.56 -26.54
CA LYS A 155 3.14 15.45 -27.54
C LYS A 155 4.46 15.14 -26.84
N GLY A 156 5.29 14.27 -27.41
CA GLY A 156 6.65 14.05 -26.91
C GLY A 156 7.14 12.61 -27.05
N SER A 157 8.20 12.32 -26.30
CA SER A 157 8.87 11.01 -26.25
C SER A 157 8.15 10.02 -25.34
N ALA A 158 8.73 8.82 -25.19
CA ALA A 158 8.24 7.77 -24.32
C ALA A 158 8.01 8.25 -22.85
N LEU A 159 6.92 7.77 -22.25
CA LEU A 159 6.53 8.09 -20.87
C LEU A 159 6.82 6.93 -19.91
N PRO A 160 7.08 7.19 -18.61
CA PRO A 160 7.11 6.15 -17.60
C PRO A 160 5.83 5.31 -17.61
N CYS A 161 5.97 4.00 -17.40
CA CYS A 161 4.85 3.07 -17.42
C CYS A 161 4.58 2.50 -16.04
N ILE A 162 3.31 2.54 -15.65
CA ILE A 162 2.80 1.82 -14.49
C ILE A 162 2.11 0.56 -15.00
N VAL A 163 2.66 -0.61 -14.68
CA VAL A 163 1.93 -1.87 -14.79
C VAL A 163 1.16 -2.05 -13.49
N TYR A 164 -0.14 -1.77 -13.56
CA TYR A 164 -1.01 -1.70 -12.39
C TYR A 164 -1.75 -3.01 -12.18
N CYS A 165 -1.61 -3.54 -10.97
CA CYS A 165 -2.38 -4.62 -10.43
C CYS A 165 -3.41 -4.05 -9.47
N HIS A 166 -4.67 -3.99 -9.89
CA HIS A 166 -5.74 -3.50 -9.03
C HIS A 166 -6.05 -4.48 -7.89
N GLY A 167 -6.40 -3.98 -6.72
CA GLY A 167 -6.99 -4.77 -5.65
C GLY A 167 -8.43 -5.21 -5.97
N GLY A 168 -8.88 -6.26 -5.29
CA GLY A 168 -10.30 -6.58 -5.16
C GLY A 168 -11.03 -5.58 -4.28
N SER A 169 -12.34 -5.52 -4.40
CA SER A 169 -13.19 -4.55 -3.71
C SER A 169 -13.16 -4.64 -2.17
N GLY A 170 -12.92 -5.83 -1.60
CA GLY A 170 -12.61 -6.03 -0.18
C GLY A 170 -11.12 -6.06 0.14
N GLY A 171 -10.26 -5.69 -0.82
CA GLY A 171 -8.81 -5.67 -0.70
C GLY A 171 -8.11 -7.02 -0.94
N GLY A 172 -8.84 -8.04 -1.41
CA GLY A 172 -8.30 -9.35 -1.80
C GLY A 172 -7.82 -9.43 -3.25
N ILE A 173 -7.55 -10.64 -3.74
CA ILE A 173 -7.15 -10.93 -5.13
C ILE A 173 -8.27 -11.62 -5.90
N SER A 174 -9.04 -12.46 -5.21
CA SER A 174 -9.85 -13.47 -5.87
C SER A 174 -11.15 -12.98 -6.49
N TYR A 175 -11.57 -11.74 -6.23
CA TYR A 175 -12.72 -11.12 -6.89
C TYR A 175 -12.40 -9.64 -7.06
N ALA A 176 -12.18 -9.21 -8.30
CA ALA A 176 -11.70 -7.86 -8.55
C ALA A 176 -12.14 -7.38 -9.94
N SER A 177 -12.60 -6.14 -10.04
CA SER A 177 -12.93 -5.50 -11.32
C SER A 177 -11.81 -4.59 -11.81
N VAL A 178 -11.32 -4.82 -13.03
CA VAL A 178 -10.31 -3.95 -13.67
C VAL A 178 -10.85 -2.56 -14.03
N ASP A 179 -12.17 -2.42 -14.16
CA ASP A 179 -12.81 -1.24 -14.76
C ASP A 179 -13.99 -0.67 -13.96
N ASN A 180 -14.05 -0.99 -12.67
CA ASN A 180 -15.02 -0.31 -11.80
C ASN A 180 -14.71 1.19 -11.71
N LYS A 181 -15.71 1.98 -11.31
CA LYS A 181 -15.62 3.45 -11.22
C LYS A 181 -14.43 3.98 -10.41
N VAL A 182 -14.06 3.32 -9.31
CA VAL A 182 -12.91 3.72 -8.48
C VAL A 182 -11.60 3.42 -9.21
N GLN A 183 -11.44 2.20 -9.74
CA GLN A 183 -10.24 1.74 -10.43
C GLN A 183 -10.01 2.50 -11.73
N ARG A 184 -11.05 2.71 -12.55
CA ARG A 184 -10.97 3.53 -13.77
C ARG A 184 -10.51 4.94 -13.46
N ARG A 185 -11.09 5.59 -12.43
CA ARG A 185 -10.71 6.94 -12.02
C ARG A 185 -9.28 6.97 -11.46
N TRP A 186 -8.82 5.92 -10.78
CA TRP A 186 -7.43 5.82 -10.34
C TRP A 186 -6.46 5.76 -11.53
N CYS A 187 -6.72 4.90 -12.51
CA CYS A 187 -5.91 4.81 -13.73
C CYS A 187 -5.86 6.13 -14.50
N ILE A 188 -7.00 6.84 -14.63
CA ILE A 188 -7.06 8.17 -15.25
C ILE A 188 -6.21 9.17 -14.46
N SER A 189 -6.30 9.16 -13.12
CA SER A 189 -5.57 10.10 -12.27
C SER A 189 -4.05 9.89 -12.37
N LEU A 190 -3.59 8.64 -12.42
CA LEU A 190 -2.19 8.30 -12.67
C LEU A 190 -1.75 8.72 -14.08
N ALA A 191 -2.53 8.38 -15.11
CA ALA A 191 -2.22 8.74 -16.48
C ALA A 191 -2.12 10.27 -16.67
N ALA A 192 -3.02 11.02 -16.03
CA ALA A 192 -3.02 12.48 -16.02
C ALA A 192 -1.77 13.11 -15.37
N GLN A 193 -0.97 12.35 -14.61
CA GLN A 193 0.35 12.79 -14.12
C GLN A 193 1.47 12.68 -15.17
N GLY A 194 1.14 12.32 -16.42
CA GLY A 194 2.11 12.10 -17.49
C GLY A 194 2.72 10.70 -17.45
N LEU A 195 1.88 9.68 -17.18
CA LEU A 195 2.25 8.28 -17.13
C LEU A 195 1.43 7.48 -18.15
N ILE A 196 1.97 6.37 -18.64
CA ILE A 196 1.14 5.33 -19.28
C ILE A 196 0.77 4.34 -18.18
N VAL A 197 -0.51 3.99 -18.08
CA VAL A 197 -0.99 3.03 -17.08
C VAL A 197 -1.56 1.82 -17.80
N VAL A 198 -1.02 0.64 -17.51
CA VAL A 198 -1.49 -0.64 -18.03
C VAL A 198 -2.14 -1.37 -16.85
N ASN A 199 -3.47 -1.26 -16.72
CA ASN A 199 -4.22 -2.01 -15.72
C ASN A 199 -4.50 -3.42 -16.24
N VAL A 200 -4.08 -4.43 -15.50
CA VAL A 200 -4.11 -5.83 -15.94
C VAL A 200 -5.40 -6.50 -15.46
N ASP A 201 -6.21 -7.00 -16.39
CA ASP A 201 -7.43 -7.78 -16.10
C ASP A 201 -7.05 -9.24 -15.83
N TYR A 202 -6.35 -9.47 -14.72
CA TYR A 202 -5.83 -10.79 -14.34
C TYR A 202 -6.95 -11.76 -13.96
N ARG A 203 -6.68 -13.07 -14.06
CA ARG A 203 -7.64 -14.12 -13.71
C ARG A 203 -8.06 -14.03 -12.24
N ASN A 204 -9.36 -13.83 -12.04
CA ASN A 204 -10.05 -13.91 -10.75
C ASN A 204 -11.49 -14.42 -10.98
N ALA A 205 -12.31 -14.52 -9.93
CA ALA A 205 -13.66 -15.08 -10.02
C ALA A 205 -14.60 -14.28 -10.95
N ARG A 206 -14.34 -13.00 -11.23
CA ARG A 206 -15.12 -12.21 -12.20
C ARG A 206 -14.74 -12.49 -13.64
N THR A 207 -13.45 -12.66 -13.91
CA THR A 207 -12.91 -12.87 -15.27
C THR A 207 -12.94 -14.33 -15.70
N THR A 208 -13.30 -15.24 -14.78
CA THR A 208 -13.39 -16.68 -15.02
C THR A 208 -14.80 -17.19 -14.72
N PRO A 209 -15.73 -17.17 -15.71
CA PRO A 209 -17.14 -17.47 -15.48
C PRO A 209 -17.45 -18.86 -14.90
N THR A 210 -16.57 -19.84 -15.13
CA THR A 210 -16.75 -21.23 -14.72
C THR A 210 -15.78 -21.68 -13.62
N GLY A 211 -15.10 -20.76 -12.94
CA GLY A 211 -14.11 -21.14 -11.94
C GLY A 211 -13.68 -20.02 -11.00
N PHE A 212 -12.92 -20.42 -10.00
CA PHE A 212 -12.34 -19.52 -9.01
C PHE A 212 -10.81 -19.68 -9.08
N PRO A 213 -10.12 -18.90 -9.93
CA PRO A 213 -8.68 -19.02 -10.12
C PRO A 213 -7.95 -18.91 -8.79
N MET A 214 -7.09 -19.88 -8.52
CA MET A 214 -6.26 -19.94 -7.32
C MET A 214 -4.85 -19.44 -7.66
N PHE A 215 -4.04 -19.20 -6.63
CA PHE A 215 -2.59 -19.05 -6.81
C PHE A 215 -2.04 -20.24 -7.64
N PRO A 216 -1.16 -20.01 -8.65
CA PRO A 216 -0.52 -18.75 -9.05
C PRO A 216 -1.16 -18.05 -10.27
N ALA A 217 -2.42 -18.32 -10.65
CA ALA A 217 -3.00 -17.85 -11.92
C ALA A 217 -2.88 -16.33 -12.15
N ALA A 218 -3.34 -15.52 -11.19
CA ALA A 218 -3.26 -14.06 -11.27
C ALA A 218 -1.80 -13.55 -11.31
N LEU A 219 -0.89 -14.19 -10.57
CA LEU A 219 0.52 -13.85 -10.56
C LEU A 219 1.18 -14.10 -11.92
N ASN A 220 0.86 -15.23 -12.55
CA ASN A 220 1.36 -15.55 -13.89
C ASN A 220 0.88 -14.51 -14.91
N ASP A 221 -0.39 -14.09 -14.84
CA ASP A 221 -0.94 -13.06 -15.73
C ASP A 221 -0.23 -11.72 -15.56
N MET A 222 0.06 -11.33 -14.30
CA MET A 222 0.84 -10.12 -14.01
C MET A 222 2.26 -10.18 -14.57
N CYS A 223 2.93 -11.34 -14.47
CA CYS A 223 4.28 -11.51 -15.04
C CYS A 223 4.23 -11.39 -16.56
N SER A 224 3.29 -12.08 -17.22
CA SER A 224 3.09 -11.98 -18.67
C SER A 224 2.80 -10.54 -19.13
N ALA A 225 2.04 -9.77 -18.35
CA ALA A 225 1.78 -8.36 -18.66
C ALA A 225 3.05 -7.49 -18.56
N VAL A 226 3.87 -7.67 -17.52
CA VAL A 226 5.15 -6.93 -17.37
C VAL A 226 6.10 -7.25 -18.52
N GLU A 227 6.28 -8.52 -18.84
CA GLU A 227 7.13 -8.96 -19.94
C GLU A 227 6.64 -8.41 -21.29
N PHE A 228 5.34 -8.47 -21.56
CA PHE A 228 4.74 -7.88 -22.76
C PHE A 228 5.04 -6.39 -22.88
N VAL A 229 4.84 -5.62 -21.80
CA VAL A 229 5.10 -4.17 -21.80
C VAL A 229 6.57 -3.86 -22.04
N TYR A 230 7.48 -4.64 -21.44
CA TYR A 230 8.93 -4.50 -21.66
C TYR A 230 9.34 -4.77 -23.11
N GLU A 231 8.79 -5.83 -23.70
CA GLU A 231 9.08 -6.26 -25.07
C GLU A 231 8.47 -5.32 -26.13
N HIS A 232 7.35 -4.67 -25.81
CA HIS A 232 6.64 -3.77 -26.73
C HIS A 232 6.83 -2.29 -26.39
N ARG A 233 7.84 -1.94 -25.60
CA ARG A 233 8.04 -0.56 -25.10
C ARG A 233 8.13 0.50 -26.21
N ASP A 234 8.69 0.15 -27.36
CA ASP A 234 8.85 1.09 -28.47
C ASP A 234 7.50 1.40 -29.12
N THR A 235 6.67 0.38 -29.34
CA THR A 235 5.31 0.50 -29.88
C THR A 235 4.35 1.14 -28.87
N LEU A 236 4.50 0.80 -27.59
CA LEU A 236 3.73 1.41 -26.50
C LEU A 236 4.28 2.79 -26.12
N HIS A 237 5.41 3.24 -26.70
CA HIS A 237 6.09 4.48 -26.31
C HIS A 237 6.24 4.60 -24.79
N THR A 238 6.70 3.53 -24.14
CA THR A 238 6.96 3.46 -22.70
C THR A 238 8.47 3.48 -22.41
N ARG A 239 8.82 4.00 -21.25
CA ARG A 239 10.11 3.80 -20.56
C ARG A 239 9.80 3.50 -19.09
N ASN A 240 10.80 3.19 -18.26
CA ASN A 240 10.69 3.02 -16.81
C ASN A 240 9.43 2.22 -16.39
N ILE A 241 9.55 0.91 -16.24
CA ILE A 241 8.43 0.05 -15.85
C ILE A 241 8.38 -0.06 -14.33
N VAL A 242 7.38 0.58 -13.73
CA VAL A 242 7.05 0.43 -12.32
C VAL A 242 5.86 -0.50 -12.16
N VAL A 243 6.02 -1.55 -11.36
CA VAL A 243 4.89 -2.39 -10.95
C VAL A 243 4.21 -1.75 -9.75
N HIS A 244 2.90 -1.50 -9.87
CA HIS A 244 2.10 -0.86 -8.83
C HIS A 244 0.89 -1.73 -8.47
N GLY A 245 0.46 -1.65 -7.20
CA GLY A 245 -0.84 -2.20 -6.81
C GLY A 245 -1.31 -1.75 -5.44
N ASP A 246 -2.59 -1.94 -5.18
CA ASP A 246 -3.26 -1.68 -3.92
C ASP A 246 -3.88 -2.95 -3.32
N GLY A 247 -3.91 -3.10 -1.98
CA GLY A 247 -4.53 -4.27 -1.34
C GLY A 247 -3.93 -5.59 -1.85
N GLY A 248 -4.78 -6.46 -2.41
CA GLY A 248 -4.39 -7.71 -3.06
C GLY A 248 -3.59 -7.50 -4.34
N GLY A 249 -3.83 -6.41 -5.08
CA GLY A 249 -2.97 -6.00 -6.17
C GLY A 249 -1.57 -5.59 -5.69
N GLY A 250 -1.48 -5.03 -4.49
CA GLY A 250 -0.21 -4.78 -3.80
C GLY A 250 0.56 -6.06 -3.46
N ASN A 251 -0.15 -7.15 -3.15
CA ASN A 251 0.46 -8.48 -3.01
C ASN A 251 1.03 -8.96 -4.34
N LEU A 252 0.21 -8.97 -5.40
CA LEU A 252 0.64 -9.38 -6.73
C LEU A 252 1.82 -8.57 -7.25
N ALA A 253 1.84 -7.25 -7.04
CA ALA A 253 2.96 -6.38 -7.43
C ALA A 253 4.29 -6.81 -6.77
N LEU A 254 4.28 -7.09 -5.46
CA LEU A 254 5.45 -7.58 -4.72
C LEU A 254 5.85 -8.99 -5.16
N ALA A 255 4.88 -9.89 -5.30
CA ALA A 255 5.11 -11.26 -5.74
C ALA A 255 5.68 -11.31 -7.17
N THR A 256 5.24 -10.43 -8.07
CA THR A 256 5.78 -10.28 -9.42
C THR A 256 7.26 -9.91 -9.38
N ALA A 257 7.68 -8.97 -8.53
CA ALA A 257 9.08 -8.62 -8.39
C ALA A 257 9.93 -9.78 -7.84
N ILE A 258 9.42 -10.51 -6.84
CA ILE A 258 10.09 -11.70 -6.29
C ILE A 258 10.21 -12.80 -7.36
N LYS A 259 9.13 -13.07 -8.11
CA LYS A 259 9.13 -14.06 -9.20
C LYS A 259 10.09 -13.66 -10.31
N ALA A 260 10.11 -12.38 -10.70
CA ALA A 260 11.06 -11.84 -11.68
C ALA A 260 12.51 -12.12 -11.32
N LYS A 261 12.85 -11.98 -10.05
CA LYS A 261 14.19 -12.31 -9.56
C LYS A 261 14.48 -13.80 -9.59
N ARG A 262 13.55 -14.63 -9.10
CA ARG A 262 13.72 -16.09 -9.12
C ARG A 262 13.90 -16.63 -10.54
N GLU A 263 13.29 -15.99 -11.53
CA GLU A 263 13.32 -16.39 -12.93
C GLU A 263 14.33 -15.61 -13.78
N GLY A 264 15.10 -14.69 -13.20
CA GLY A 264 16.22 -14.03 -13.86
C GLY A 264 15.86 -12.89 -14.82
N TRP A 265 14.67 -12.28 -14.68
CA TRP A 265 14.20 -11.18 -15.53
C TRP A 265 13.90 -9.87 -14.75
N THR A 266 14.44 -9.70 -13.54
CA THR A 266 14.26 -8.48 -12.72
C THR A 266 14.64 -7.18 -13.44
N ASN A 267 15.55 -7.23 -14.41
CA ASN A 267 15.95 -6.08 -15.22
C ASN A 267 14.81 -5.51 -16.10
N ARG A 268 13.64 -6.15 -16.13
CA ARG A 268 12.41 -5.66 -16.78
C ARG A 268 11.54 -4.79 -15.85
N ILE A 269 11.91 -4.65 -14.57
CA ILE A 269 11.19 -3.86 -13.56
C ILE A 269 12.15 -2.82 -12.96
N ASP A 270 11.87 -1.54 -13.21
CA ASP A 270 12.70 -0.43 -12.73
C ASP A 270 12.33 0.00 -11.29
N GLY A 271 11.11 -0.28 -10.85
CA GLY A 271 10.68 0.02 -9.49
C GLY A 271 9.38 -0.67 -9.08
N VAL A 272 9.11 -0.69 -7.78
CA VAL A 272 7.86 -1.24 -7.22
C VAL A 272 7.25 -0.23 -6.26
N TYR A 273 5.98 0.11 -6.46
CA TYR A 273 5.25 1.05 -5.60
C TYR A 273 3.94 0.44 -5.13
N VAL A 274 3.75 0.28 -3.82
CA VAL A 274 2.62 -0.47 -3.29
C VAL A 274 1.85 0.33 -2.26
N TYR A 275 0.52 0.25 -2.32
CA TYR A 275 -0.38 0.92 -1.37
C TYR A 275 -1.19 -0.11 -0.55
N SER A 276 -1.11 -0.02 0.78
CA SER A 276 -1.85 -0.84 1.75
C SER A 276 -1.91 -2.35 1.39
N PRO A 277 -0.77 -3.06 1.34
CA PRO A 277 -0.70 -4.42 0.80
C PRO A 277 -1.38 -5.50 1.64
N PHE A 278 -2.02 -6.47 0.97
CA PHE A 278 -2.65 -7.67 1.55
C PHE A 278 -1.73 -8.90 1.44
N ILE A 279 -0.70 -8.98 2.28
CA ILE A 279 0.47 -9.86 2.02
C ILE A 279 0.78 -10.92 3.09
N SER A 280 0.10 -10.89 4.23
CA SER A 280 0.54 -11.62 5.44
C SER A 280 0.01 -13.04 5.59
N ASN A 281 -1.19 -13.32 5.09
CA ASN A 281 -1.97 -14.51 5.46
C ASN A 281 -2.10 -14.75 6.99
N ALA A 282 -1.89 -13.72 7.81
CA ALA A 282 -1.83 -13.84 9.27
C ALA A 282 -3.20 -13.71 9.94
N TYR A 283 -4.28 -13.67 9.15
CA TYR A 283 -5.63 -13.31 9.61
C TYR A 283 -6.23 -14.36 10.54
N SER A 284 -5.80 -15.62 10.41
CA SER A 284 -6.19 -16.73 11.29
C SER A 284 -5.16 -17.04 12.40
N TRP A 285 -4.07 -16.27 12.50
CA TRP A 285 -3.08 -16.46 13.57
C TRP A 285 -3.71 -16.27 14.95
N SER A 286 -3.09 -16.91 15.95
CA SER A 286 -3.46 -16.74 17.35
C SER A 286 -3.33 -15.27 17.76
N LEU A 287 -4.14 -14.84 18.74
CA LEU A 287 -4.09 -13.48 19.25
C LEU A 287 -2.68 -13.09 19.71
N ALA A 288 -1.98 -14.01 20.39
CA ALA A 288 -0.61 -13.78 20.85
C ALA A 288 0.35 -13.46 19.69
N LEU A 289 0.28 -14.22 18.59
CA LEU A 289 1.13 -13.98 17.41
C LEU A 289 0.76 -12.67 16.71
N LYS A 290 -0.53 -12.35 16.60
CA LYS A 290 -0.97 -11.06 16.03
C LYS A 290 -0.44 -9.89 16.87
N LEU A 291 -0.57 -9.94 18.19
CA LEU A 291 -0.06 -8.88 19.07
C LEU A 291 1.46 -8.73 19.01
N ALA A 292 2.19 -9.84 18.84
CA ALA A 292 3.66 -9.82 18.78
C ALA A 292 4.20 -9.27 17.45
N GLU A 293 3.57 -9.60 16.32
CA GLU A 293 4.12 -9.35 14.99
C GLU A 293 3.35 -8.30 14.19
N LEU A 294 2.01 -8.33 14.27
CA LEU A 294 1.10 -7.59 13.40
C LEU A 294 -0.06 -7.00 14.22
N ALA A 295 0.27 -6.21 15.24
CA ALA A 295 -0.69 -5.70 16.23
C ALA A 295 -1.86 -4.93 15.61
N SER A 296 -1.68 -4.33 14.42
CA SER A 296 -2.75 -3.68 13.66
C SER A 296 -3.89 -4.61 13.25
N LEU A 297 -3.65 -5.93 13.15
CA LEU A 297 -4.71 -6.94 12.94
C LEU A 297 -5.62 -7.12 14.16
N VAL A 298 -5.25 -6.56 15.31
CA VAL A 298 -6.07 -6.52 16.52
C VAL A 298 -6.57 -5.09 16.75
N GLU A 299 -5.65 -4.13 16.71
CA GLU A 299 -5.91 -2.71 16.96
C GLU A 299 -7.02 -2.14 16.07
N CYS A 300 -7.01 -2.51 14.79
CA CYS A 300 -7.87 -1.92 13.75
C CYS A 300 -8.78 -2.98 13.11
N ASP A 301 -8.98 -4.11 13.78
CA ASP A 301 -9.92 -5.14 13.32
C ASP A 301 -11.34 -4.58 13.25
N GLY A 302 -11.97 -4.66 12.07
CA GLY A 302 -13.30 -4.12 11.83
C GLY A 302 -13.30 -2.68 11.31
N TYR A 303 -12.14 -2.06 11.10
CA TYR A 303 -12.05 -0.74 10.47
C TYR A 303 -12.06 -0.93 8.95
N LEU A 304 -13.26 -0.83 8.35
CA LEU A 304 -13.64 -1.26 6.99
C LEU A 304 -13.52 -2.78 6.73
N LEU A 305 -12.40 -3.39 7.12
CA LEU A 305 -12.16 -4.82 6.99
C LEU A 305 -11.92 -5.44 8.36
N ASN A 306 -12.47 -6.64 8.53
CA ASN A 306 -12.22 -7.48 9.69
C ASN A 306 -11.39 -8.71 9.31
N VAL A 307 -10.69 -9.28 10.30
CA VAL A 307 -9.79 -10.41 10.10
C VAL A 307 -10.52 -11.69 9.67
N HIS A 308 -11.80 -11.86 10.00
CA HIS A 308 -12.59 -13.02 9.57
C HIS A 308 -12.83 -12.99 8.06
N TYR A 309 -13.24 -11.84 7.53
CA TYR A 309 -13.41 -11.64 6.10
C TYR A 309 -12.07 -11.81 5.35
N MET A 310 -11.01 -11.19 5.87
CA MET A 310 -9.67 -11.32 5.32
C MET A 310 -9.16 -12.78 5.29
N ALA A 311 -9.48 -13.58 6.32
CA ALA A 311 -9.13 -14.99 6.36
C ALA A 311 -9.87 -15.80 5.26
N HIS A 312 -11.15 -15.52 5.02
CA HIS A 312 -11.88 -16.19 3.93
C HIS A 312 -11.35 -15.80 2.55
N MET A 313 -11.07 -14.51 2.31
CA MET A 313 -10.42 -14.07 1.06
C MET A 313 -9.06 -14.75 0.85
N ALA A 314 -8.26 -14.87 1.92
CA ALA A 314 -6.97 -15.54 1.84
C ALA A 314 -7.12 -17.04 1.54
N HIS A 315 -8.09 -17.70 2.18
CA HIS A 315 -8.36 -19.12 1.96
C HIS A 315 -8.82 -19.41 0.53
N THR A 316 -9.62 -18.52 -0.09
CA THR A 316 -10.07 -18.73 -1.46
C THR A 316 -8.95 -18.50 -2.49
N TYR A 317 -7.96 -17.65 -2.18
CA TYR A 317 -6.77 -17.44 -3.02
C TYR A 317 -5.76 -18.58 -2.92
N THR A 318 -5.43 -19.02 -1.69
CA THR A 318 -4.52 -20.15 -1.41
C THR A 318 -5.21 -21.21 -0.56
N PRO A 319 -6.09 -22.05 -1.13
CA PRO A 319 -6.78 -23.08 -0.37
C PRO A 319 -5.87 -24.25 0.03
N LEU A 320 -4.74 -24.41 -0.64
CA LEU A 320 -3.72 -25.42 -0.32
C LEU A 320 -2.84 -24.92 0.84
N PRO A 321 -2.73 -25.67 1.96
CA PRO A 321 -1.93 -25.23 3.10
C PRO A 321 -0.46 -24.95 2.77
N ALA A 322 0.10 -25.65 1.78
CA ALA A 322 1.49 -25.47 1.35
C ALA A 322 1.79 -24.06 0.82
N ASP A 323 0.78 -23.35 0.31
CA ASP A 323 0.94 -21.99 -0.20
C ASP A 323 0.84 -20.94 0.90
N GLY A 324 0.38 -21.31 2.10
CA GLY A 324 0.06 -20.37 3.17
C GLY A 324 1.24 -19.55 3.68
N THR A 325 2.47 -20.01 3.45
CA THR A 325 3.73 -19.30 3.74
C THR A 325 4.62 -19.15 2.51
N ASN A 326 4.11 -19.42 1.31
CA ASN A 326 4.86 -19.28 0.07
C ASN A 326 5.03 -17.78 -0.25
N PRO A 327 6.25 -17.25 -0.38
CA PRO A 327 6.46 -15.81 -0.60
C PRO A 327 5.97 -15.30 -1.96
N LEU A 328 5.69 -16.19 -2.91
CA LEU A 328 5.03 -15.83 -4.17
C LEU A 328 3.51 -15.68 -4.02
N ALA A 329 2.90 -16.27 -3.00
CA ALA A 329 1.49 -16.09 -2.69
C ALA A 329 1.27 -15.04 -1.59
N TRP A 330 2.19 -14.99 -0.63
CA TRP A 330 2.14 -14.13 0.56
C TRP A 330 3.52 -13.51 0.80
N PRO A 331 3.84 -12.41 0.09
CA PRO A 331 5.15 -11.75 0.13
C PRO A 331 5.68 -11.47 1.54
N TYR A 332 4.81 -11.30 2.54
CA TYR A 332 5.22 -11.17 3.93
C TYR A 332 6.19 -12.27 4.38
N HIS A 333 6.12 -13.48 3.82
CA HIS A 333 6.98 -14.61 4.17
C HIS A 333 8.33 -14.65 3.43
N ALA A 334 8.62 -13.69 2.55
CA ALA A 334 9.88 -13.64 1.78
C ALA A 334 11.12 -13.70 2.69
N SER A 335 12.08 -14.56 2.35
CA SER A 335 13.37 -14.57 3.05
C SER A 335 14.22 -13.36 2.67
N LYS A 336 15.37 -13.19 3.31
CA LYS A 336 16.33 -12.16 2.89
C LYS A 336 16.82 -12.42 1.46
N GLU A 337 17.12 -13.67 1.16
CA GLU A 337 17.58 -14.16 -0.15
C GLU A 337 16.51 -14.02 -1.22
N ASP A 338 15.23 -13.99 -0.88
CA ASP A 338 14.16 -13.64 -1.83
C ASP A 338 14.20 -12.16 -2.20
N LEU A 339 14.60 -11.27 -1.28
CA LEU A 339 14.50 -9.82 -1.44
C LEU A 339 15.77 -9.13 -1.95
N GLU A 340 16.95 -9.71 -1.71
CA GLU A 340 18.23 -9.09 -2.11
C GLU A 340 18.32 -8.79 -3.61
N GLY A 341 18.71 -7.58 -4.01
CA GLY A 341 18.84 -7.23 -5.43
C GLY A 341 17.51 -6.98 -6.16
N LEU A 342 16.38 -6.94 -5.44
CA LEU A 342 15.14 -6.36 -5.99
C LEU A 342 15.33 -4.86 -6.32
N PRO A 343 14.54 -4.31 -7.27
CA PRO A 343 14.60 -2.90 -7.63
C PRO A 343 14.18 -1.99 -6.46
N PRO A 344 14.32 -0.65 -6.56
CA PRO A 344 13.81 0.27 -5.54
C PRO A 344 12.32 0.03 -5.22
N HIS A 345 11.95 0.16 -3.95
CA HIS A 345 10.58 -0.06 -3.46
C HIS A 345 10.06 1.13 -2.65
N ILE A 346 8.78 1.48 -2.85
CA ILE A 346 8.05 2.37 -1.94
C ILE A 346 6.79 1.63 -1.48
N ILE A 347 6.62 1.51 -0.15
CA ILE A 347 5.42 0.93 0.44
C ILE A 347 4.70 2.01 1.25
N ILE A 348 3.50 2.34 0.82
CA ILE A 348 2.60 3.24 1.54
C ILE A 348 1.60 2.39 2.29
N VAL A 349 1.40 2.67 3.57
CA VAL A 349 0.37 2.01 4.38
C VAL A 349 -0.55 3.06 5.00
N ASP A 350 -1.80 2.70 5.25
CA ASP A 350 -2.70 3.58 6.02
C ASP A 350 -2.40 3.39 7.51
N GLU A 351 -2.47 4.45 8.33
CA GLU A 351 -2.07 4.45 9.75
C GLU A 351 -2.65 3.30 10.56
N LEU A 352 -3.82 2.86 10.16
CA LEU A 352 -4.53 1.79 10.84
C LEU A 352 -3.98 0.39 10.44
N LYS A 353 -2.89 0.25 9.64
CA LYS A 353 -2.22 -1.03 9.24
C LYS A 353 -0.72 -0.91 8.86
N GLY A 354 0.12 -1.92 9.19
CA GLY A 354 1.01 -2.57 8.19
C GLY A 354 2.53 -2.26 7.99
N GLU A 355 3.35 -1.85 8.97
CA GLU A 355 4.77 -1.48 8.71
C GLU A 355 5.78 -2.62 8.43
N ALA A 356 5.47 -3.87 8.76
CA ALA A 356 6.47 -4.93 8.94
C ALA A 356 7.29 -5.28 7.68
N TYR A 357 6.67 -5.23 6.48
CA TYR A 357 7.33 -5.64 5.24
C TYR A 357 8.44 -4.68 4.78
N VAL A 358 8.27 -3.37 5.01
CA VAL A 358 9.32 -2.37 4.73
C VAL A 358 10.60 -2.69 5.49
N ARG A 359 10.47 -3.10 6.75
CA ARG A 359 11.62 -3.46 7.59
C ARG A 359 12.37 -4.67 7.01
N LYS A 360 11.67 -5.61 6.37
CA LYS A 360 12.29 -6.76 5.69
C LYS A 360 13.08 -6.34 4.45
N LEU A 361 12.50 -5.47 3.61
CA LEU A 361 13.17 -4.93 2.42
C LEU A 361 14.47 -4.20 2.81
N VAL A 362 14.41 -3.30 3.80
CA VAL A 362 15.58 -2.54 4.28
C VAL A 362 16.66 -3.48 4.84
N ARG A 363 16.28 -4.51 5.63
CA ARG A 363 17.22 -5.52 6.15
C ARG A 363 17.89 -6.36 5.05
N ALA A 364 17.21 -6.53 3.91
CA ALA A 364 17.75 -7.20 2.73
C ALA A 364 18.58 -6.26 1.82
N GLY A 365 18.80 -5.00 2.23
CA GLY A 365 19.59 -4.03 1.45
C GLY A 365 18.86 -3.45 0.25
N VAL A 366 17.55 -3.66 0.11
CA VAL A 366 16.73 -3.02 -0.93
C VAL A 366 16.64 -1.52 -0.64
N LYS A 367 16.75 -0.68 -1.68
CA LYS A 367 16.46 0.76 -1.58
C LYS A 367 14.96 0.96 -1.37
N ALA A 368 14.53 0.89 -0.12
CA ALA A 368 13.12 0.88 0.26
C ALA A 368 12.75 2.05 1.18
N VAL A 369 11.57 2.63 0.94
CA VAL A 369 10.96 3.64 1.81
C VAL A 369 9.57 3.18 2.23
N GLY A 370 9.23 3.41 3.49
CA GLY A 370 7.89 3.22 4.04
C GLY A 370 7.28 4.54 4.47
N ASN A 371 6.02 4.78 4.13
CA ASN A 371 5.26 5.93 4.62
C ASN A 371 3.90 5.49 5.14
N VAL A 372 3.39 6.27 6.09
CA VAL A 372 2.09 6.04 6.72
C VAL A 372 1.18 7.22 6.38
N ASN A 373 -0.03 6.93 5.87
CA ASN A 373 -1.09 7.91 5.70
C ASN A 373 -1.87 8.05 7.01
N LEU A 374 -1.60 9.11 7.77
CA LEU A 374 -2.29 9.41 9.02
C LEU A 374 -3.78 9.71 8.80
N GLY A 375 -4.61 9.25 9.73
CA GLY A 375 -6.07 9.37 9.73
C GLY A 375 -6.79 8.62 8.63
N SER A 376 -6.09 7.78 7.88
CA SER A 376 -6.60 7.01 6.74
C SER A 376 -7.04 5.61 7.14
N VAL A 377 -8.10 5.12 6.50
CA VAL A 377 -8.54 3.72 6.52
C VAL A 377 -8.12 3.04 5.21
N GLN A 378 -8.10 1.71 5.20
CA GLN A 378 -7.67 0.95 4.04
C GLN A 378 -8.43 1.36 2.76
N GLY A 379 -7.68 1.69 1.72
CA GLY A 379 -8.24 2.01 0.39
C GLY A 379 -8.81 3.42 0.28
N ALA A 380 -8.75 4.24 1.33
CA ALA A 380 -9.38 5.56 1.34
C ALA A 380 -8.85 6.50 0.27
N CYS A 381 -7.55 6.42 -0.04
CA CYS A 381 -6.92 7.23 -1.08
C CYS A 381 -7.52 6.97 -2.48
N LEU A 382 -8.06 5.77 -2.72
CA LEU A 382 -8.67 5.41 -3.99
C LEU A 382 -10.19 5.64 -3.95
N ALA A 383 -10.86 5.05 -2.95
CA ALA A 383 -12.31 4.98 -2.89
C ALA A 383 -12.98 6.31 -2.50
N PHE A 384 -12.46 7.03 -1.50
CA PHE A 384 -13.10 8.23 -0.94
C PHE A 384 -12.51 9.52 -1.50
N ARG A 385 -12.25 9.54 -2.82
CA ARG A 385 -11.63 10.67 -3.53
C ARG A 385 -12.32 12.01 -3.30
N GLN A 386 -13.64 12.04 -3.12
CA GLN A 386 -14.35 13.29 -2.82
C GLN A 386 -14.15 13.78 -1.39
N ALA A 387 -14.02 12.87 -0.42
CA ALA A 387 -13.87 13.21 0.99
C ALA A 387 -12.42 13.62 1.33
N VAL A 388 -11.44 12.90 0.78
CA VAL A 388 -9.99 13.12 1.01
C VAL A 388 -9.23 13.34 -0.31
N PRO A 389 -9.60 14.37 -1.09
CA PRO A 389 -9.06 14.61 -2.42
C PRO A 389 -7.54 14.82 -2.45
N GLU A 390 -6.95 15.34 -1.38
CA GLU A 390 -5.51 15.55 -1.24
C GLU A 390 -4.74 14.26 -0.99
N MET A 391 -5.29 13.29 -0.23
CA MET A 391 -4.64 11.98 -0.04
C MET A 391 -4.51 11.22 -1.37
N HIS A 392 -5.60 11.22 -2.16
CA HIS A 392 -5.62 10.67 -3.51
C HIS A 392 -4.55 11.30 -4.42
N GLU A 393 -4.50 12.63 -4.43
CA GLU A 393 -3.55 13.36 -5.27
C GLU A 393 -2.10 13.18 -4.87
N VAL A 394 -1.80 13.21 -3.56
CA VAL A 394 -0.44 12.98 -3.06
C VAL A 394 0.03 11.60 -3.45
N LEU A 395 -0.81 10.58 -3.31
CA LEU A 395 -0.48 9.22 -3.73
C LEU A 395 -0.17 9.16 -5.24
N ALA A 396 -1.03 9.73 -6.09
CA ALA A 396 -0.83 9.75 -7.53
C ALA A 396 0.46 10.51 -7.95
N ARG A 397 0.71 11.69 -7.35
CA ARG A 397 1.93 12.48 -7.60
C ARG A 397 3.19 11.76 -7.15
N ASN A 398 3.16 11.08 -6.01
CA ASN A 398 4.30 10.35 -5.49
C ASN A 398 4.66 9.17 -6.39
N ILE A 399 3.66 8.40 -6.85
CA ILE A 399 3.86 7.31 -7.82
C ILE A 399 4.47 7.87 -9.11
N ALA A 400 3.92 8.97 -9.64
CA ALA A 400 4.44 9.59 -10.85
C ALA A 400 5.87 10.09 -10.70
N THR A 401 6.19 10.68 -9.55
CA THR A 401 7.54 11.16 -9.25
C THR A 401 8.53 10.01 -9.18
N PHE A 402 8.16 8.93 -8.47
CA PHE A 402 8.98 7.72 -8.37
C PHE A 402 9.23 7.10 -9.75
N ALA A 403 8.18 6.89 -10.55
CA ALA A 403 8.30 6.30 -11.89
C ALA A 403 9.15 7.15 -12.85
N LYS A 404 9.17 8.47 -12.69
CA LYS A 404 10.02 9.37 -13.48
C LYS A 404 11.49 9.32 -13.07
N GLN A 405 11.81 8.87 -11.86
CA GLN A 405 13.16 8.89 -11.27
C GLN A 405 13.91 7.57 -11.40
N VAL A 406 13.21 6.43 -11.38
CA VAL A 406 13.83 5.10 -11.46
C VAL A 406 14.40 4.79 -12.84
#